data_AF-A0A7R9MES3-F1
#
_entry.id   AF-A0A7R9MES3-F1
#
_cell.length_a   1.000
_cell.length_b   1.000
_cell.length_c   1.000
_cell.angle_alpha   90.00
_cell.angle_beta   90.00
_cell.angle_gamma   90.00
#
_symmetry.space_group_name_H-M   'P 1'
#
loop_
_entity.id
_entity.type
_entity.pdbx_description
1 polymer ?
#
loop_
_entity_poly.entity_id
_entity_poly.type
_entity_poly.pdbx_seq_one_letter_code
_entity_poly.pdbx_strand_id
1 'polypeptide(L)'
;MASKSDRRGPHRQAYPPPISYWLNDSSVIFGTNNRYDISVKEKGYKRHLRLTIRELQEKDLKDYHCFAKNALGEQRATIKLYGHH
;
A
#
# COMPACT_ATOMS: atom_id res chain seq x y z
N MET A 1 2.76 -29.23 -33.66
CA MET A 1 2.65 -28.98 -32.21
C MET A 1 3.83 -28.11 -31.80
N ALA A 2 3.62 -26.83 -31.47
CA ALA A 2 4.69 -25.92 -31.08
C ALA A 2 4.74 -25.80 -29.55
N SER A 3 5.79 -26.35 -28.93
CA SER A 3 6.04 -26.18 -27.50
C SER A 3 6.41 -24.73 -27.22
N LYS A 4 5.50 -23.95 -26.62
CA LYS A 4 5.83 -22.63 -26.07
C LYS A 4 6.78 -22.82 -24.89
N SER A 5 8.05 -22.47 -25.06
CA SER A 5 8.98 -22.34 -23.94
C SER A 5 8.74 -21.00 -23.23
N ASP A 6 7.98 -21.02 -22.15
CA ASP A 6 7.84 -19.88 -21.23
C ASP A 6 9.11 -19.78 -20.38
N ARG A 7 10.15 -19.08 -20.86
CA ARG A 7 11.32 -18.75 -20.04
C ARG A 7 10.96 -17.61 -19.09
N ARG A 8 10.44 -17.95 -17.92
CA ARG A 8 10.37 -17.01 -16.79
C ARG A 8 11.80 -16.74 -16.29
N GLY A 9 12.31 -15.54 -16.58
CA GLY A 9 13.57 -15.04 -16.02
C GLY A 9 13.53 -14.95 -14.49
N PRO A 10 14.68 -14.72 -13.82
CA PRO A 10 14.76 -14.78 -12.37
C PRO A 10 13.80 -13.78 -11.71
N HIS A 11 13.11 -14.26 -10.68
CA HIS A 11 12.14 -13.62 -9.78
C HIS A 11 12.66 -12.37 -9.01
N ARG A 12 13.51 -11.53 -9.62
CA ARG A 12 14.34 -10.51 -8.94
C ARG A 12 13.82 -9.08 -9.00
N GLN A 13 12.59 -8.82 -9.44
CA GLN A 13 12.18 -7.42 -9.59
C GLN A 13 11.79 -6.72 -8.27
N ALA A 14 11.69 -7.42 -7.12
CA ALA A 14 11.27 -6.79 -5.85
C ALA A 14 11.68 -7.56 -4.57
N TYR A 15 12.93 -8.03 -4.48
CA TYR A 15 13.49 -8.59 -3.24
C TYR A 15 14.58 -7.67 -2.67
N PRO A 16 14.58 -7.36 -1.36
CA PRO A 16 13.59 -7.77 -0.36
C PRO A 16 12.21 -7.12 -0.58
N PRO A 17 11.15 -7.71 0.00
CA PRO A 17 9.84 -7.08 0.14
C PRO A 17 9.88 -5.56 0.37
N PRO A 18 9.14 -4.73 -0.41
CA PRO A 18 9.07 -3.31 -0.09
C PRO A 18 8.48 -3.08 1.30
N ILE A 19 9.00 -2.09 2.02
CA ILE A 19 8.39 -1.55 3.22
C ILE A 19 7.22 -0.67 2.77
N SER A 20 6.05 -0.84 3.38
CA SER A 20 4.83 -0.12 3.04
C SER A 20 4.31 0.69 4.21
N TYR A 21 4.00 1.98 4.00
CA TYR A 21 3.49 2.88 5.05
C TYR A 21 2.52 3.94 4.49
N TRP A 22 1.74 4.53 5.38
CA TRP A 22 0.77 5.57 5.07
C TRP A 22 1.22 6.94 5.58
N LEU A 23 0.96 7.99 4.80
CA LEU A 23 1.03 9.38 5.22
C LEU A 23 -0.35 10.04 5.20
N ASN A 24 -0.54 10.97 6.12
CA ASN A 24 -1.65 11.92 6.17
C ASN A 24 -1.05 13.31 6.43
N ASP A 25 -1.32 14.30 5.58
CA ASP A 25 -0.82 15.68 5.73
C ASP A 25 0.69 15.75 6.03
N SER A 26 1.49 14.88 5.39
CA SER A 26 2.93 14.67 5.62
C SER A 26 3.34 13.99 6.94
N SER A 27 2.39 13.60 7.79
CA SER A 27 2.63 12.80 8.99
C SER A 27 2.51 11.31 8.69
N VAL A 28 3.47 10.52 9.16
CA VAL A 28 3.42 9.06 9.02
C VAL A 28 2.36 8.50 9.96
N ILE A 29 1.44 7.68 9.44
CA ILE A 29 0.51 6.89 10.24
C ILE A 29 1.25 5.61 10.64
N PHE A 30 1.66 5.54 11.90
CA PHE A 30 2.36 4.37 12.46
C PHE A 30 1.39 3.41 13.13
N GLY A 31 1.39 2.17 12.66
CA GLY A 31 0.76 1.02 13.32
C GLY A 31 -0.77 1.08 13.43
N THR A 32 -1.33 -0.02 13.91
CA THR A 32 -2.74 -0.08 14.32
C THR A 32 -2.89 0.54 15.71
N ASN A 33 -3.87 1.43 15.87
CA ASN A 33 -4.27 2.06 17.12
C ASN A 33 -5.81 2.16 17.20
N ASN A 34 -6.34 2.88 18.19
CA ASN A 34 -7.79 3.02 18.35
C ASN A 34 -8.49 3.74 17.19
N ARG A 35 -7.78 4.53 16.40
CA ARG A 35 -8.32 5.34 15.29
C ARG A 35 -8.00 4.75 13.92
N TYR A 36 -6.80 4.19 13.75
CA TYR A 36 -6.33 3.63 12.48
C TYR A 36 -6.05 2.15 12.62
N ASP A 37 -6.48 1.34 11.65
CA ASP A 37 -6.07 -0.05 11.52
C ASP A 37 -5.39 -0.28 10.17
N ILE A 38 -4.09 -0.60 10.23
CA ILE A 38 -3.25 -0.85 9.06
C ILE A 38 -3.04 -2.35 8.93
N SER A 39 -3.44 -2.90 7.78
CA SER A 39 -3.20 -4.31 7.47
C SER A 39 -2.59 -4.47 6.10
N VAL A 40 -1.74 -5.49 5.96
CA VAL A 40 -1.19 -5.92 4.66
C VAL A 40 -1.83 -7.25 4.33
N LYS A 41 -2.56 -7.30 3.21
CA LYS A 41 -3.04 -8.58 2.66
C LYS A 41 -2.11 -9.04 1.56
N GLU A 42 -1.56 -10.23 1.71
CA GLU A 42 -0.69 -10.84 0.71
C GLU A 42 -1.47 -11.90 -0.08
N LYS A 43 -1.35 -11.89 -1.41
CA LYS A 43 -1.87 -12.93 -2.30
C LYS A 43 -0.81 -13.25 -3.35
N GLY A 44 0.01 -14.26 -3.06
CA GLY A 44 1.18 -14.59 -3.87
C GLY A 44 2.18 -13.44 -3.85
N TYR A 45 2.54 -12.92 -5.02
CA TYR A 45 3.45 -11.77 -5.16
C TYR A 45 2.79 -10.41 -4.96
N LYS A 46 1.46 -10.36 -4.86
CA LYS A 46 0.71 -9.11 -4.69
C LYS A 46 0.54 -8.81 -3.20
N ARG A 47 0.83 -7.57 -2.81
CA ARG A 47 0.46 -7.03 -1.50
C ARG A 47 -0.55 -5.90 -1.66
N HIS A 48 -1.55 -5.92 -0.81
CA HIS A 48 -2.53 -4.85 -0.68
C HIS A 48 -2.37 -4.24 0.70
N LEU A 49 -1.78 -3.04 0.75
CA LEU A 49 -1.77 -2.22 1.94
C LEU A 49 -3.16 -1.61 2.13
N ARG A 50 -3.76 -1.83 3.30
CA ARG A 50 -5.09 -1.32 3.65
C ARG A 50 -4.99 -0.43 4.89
N LEU A 51 -5.59 0.74 4.81
CA LEU A 51 -5.85 1.63 5.94
C LEU A 51 -7.35 1.62 6.23
N THR A 52 -7.72 1.33 7.47
CA THR A 52 -9.08 1.45 7.97
C THR A 52 -9.11 2.60 8.98
N ILE A 53 -10.02 3.56 8.82
CA ILE A 53 -10.21 4.68 9.75
C ILE A 53 -11.48 4.40 10.55
N ARG A 54 -11.38 4.40 11.88
CA ARG A 54 -12.51 4.23 12.80
C ARG A 54 -13.08 5.59 13.17
N GLU A 55 -14.41 5.66 13.31
CA GLU A 55 -15.16 6.88 13.65
C GLU A 55 -14.82 8.05 12.71
N LEU A 56 -15.16 7.90 11.42
CA LEU A 56 -14.84 8.90 10.40
C LEU A 56 -15.42 10.27 10.78
N GLN A 57 -14.57 11.29 10.80
CA GLN A 57 -14.94 12.69 11.04
C GLN A 57 -14.68 13.53 9.78
N GLU A 58 -15.27 14.73 9.71
CA GLU A 58 -15.00 15.68 8.61
C GLU A 58 -13.51 15.98 8.43
N LYS A 59 -12.75 16.08 9.54
CA LYS A 59 -11.28 16.29 9.51
C LYS A 59 -10.49 15.12 8.89
N ASP A 60 -11.11 13.97 8.72
CA ASP A 60 -10.52 12.78 8.12
C ASP A 60 -10.78 12.74 6.60
N LEU A 61 -11.59 13.65 6.04
CA LEU A 61 -11.85 13.79 4.60
C LEU A 61 -10.71 14.52 3.90
N LYS A 62 -9.67 13.77 3.54
CA LYS A 62 -8.44 14.33 2.98
C LYS A 62 -7.67 13.32 2.13
N ASP A 63 -6.49 13.76 1.71
CA ASP A 63 -5.57 12.96 0.90
C ASP A 63 -4.69 12.07 1.78
N TYR A 64 -4.78 10.77 1.53
CA TYR A 64 -3.92 9.76 2.11
C TYR A 64 -2.93 9.28 1.06
N HIS A 65 -1.67 9.13 1.46
CA HIS A 65 -0.64 8.64 0.55
C HIS A 65 -0.10 7.30 1.04
N CYS A 66 -0.10 6.30 0.16
CA CYS A 66 0.55 5.02 0.39
C CYS A 66 1.92 5.01 -0.30
N PHE A 67 2.94 4.61 0.43
CA PHE A 67 4.29 4.44 -0.06
C PHE A 67 4.69 2.97 -0.03
N ALA A 68 5.35 2.51 -1.08
CA ALA A 68 6.00 1.21 -1.14
C ALA A 68 7.45 1.39 -1.58
N LYS A 69 8.40 1.13 -0.67
CA LYS A 69 9.82 1.37 -0.87
C LYS A 69 10.63 0.09 -0.76
N ASN A 70 11.37 -0.27 -1.81
CA ASN A 70 12.38 -1.34 -1.78
C ASN A 70 13.76 -0.78 -2.19
N ALA A 71 14.77 -1.64 -2.23
CA ALA A 71 16.13 -1.25 -2.62
C ALA A 71 16.24 -0.73 -4.07
N LEU A 72 15.25 -1.01 -4.93
CA LEU A 72 15.22 -0.63 -6.34
C LEU A 72 14.48 0.70 -6.57
N GLY A 73 13.66 1.15 -5.62
CA GLY A 73 12.93 2.40 -5.74
C GLY A 73 11.75 2.55 -4.78
N GLU A 74 11.03 3.65 -4.98
CA GLU A 74 9.85 4.03 -4.21
C GLU A 74 8.66 4.26 -5.16
N GLN A 75 7.51 3.71 -4.81
CA GLN A 75 6.24 3.98 -5.48
C GLN A 75 5.29 4.70 -4.51
N ARG A 76 4.60 5.72 -5.02
CA ARG A 76 3.60 6.50 -4.27
C ARG A 76 2.23 6.38 -4.95
N ALA A 77 1.20 6.16 -4.14
CA ALA A 77 -0.20 6.25 -4.56
C ALA A 77 -0.95 7.24 -3.67
N THR A 78 -1.83 8.06 -4.25
CA THR A 78 -2.68 9.00 -3.52
C THR A 78 -4.12 8.51 -3.55
N ILE A 79 -4.77 8.50 -2.39
CA ILE A 79 -6.16 8.11 -2.19
C ILE A 79 -6.85 9.29 -1.50
N LYS A 80 -7.80 9.91 -2.21
CA LYS A 80 -8.61 10.99 -1.67
C LYS A 80 -9.87 10.40 -1.04
N LEU A 81 -10.11 10.70 0.22
CA LEU A 81 -11.33 10.30 0.92
C LEU A 81 -12.38 11.40 0.78
N TYR A 82 -13.51 11.06 0.17
CA TYR A 82 -14.65 11.97 0.02
C TYR A 82 -15.76 11.58 0.99
N GLY A 83 -16.40 12.57 1.60
CA GLY A 83 -17.63 12.36 2.35
C GLY A 83 -18.77 12.08 1.38
N HIS A 84 -19.64 11.14 1.73
CA HIS A 84 -20.93 11.03 1.07
C HIS A 84 -21.87 12.01 1.78
N HIS A 85 -22.18 13.13 1.13
CA HIS A 85 -23.29 14.00 1.52
C HIS A 85 -24.61 13.39 1.05
#